data_AF-A0A847THH3-F1
#
_entry.id   AF-A0A847THH3-F1
#
_cell.length_a   1.000
_cell.length_b   1.000
_cell.length_c   1.000
_cell.angle_alpha   90.00
_cell.angle_beta   90.00
_cell.angle_gamma   90.00
#
_symmetry.space_group_name_H-M   'P 1'
#
loop_
_entity.id
_entity.type
_entity.pdbx_description
1 polymer ?
#
loop_
_entity_poly.entity_id
_entity_poly.type
_entity_poly.pdbx_seq_one_letter_code
_entity_poly.pdbx_strand_id
1 'polypeptide(L)'
;MDVSTTGSASIVDVIDRARDYFGDYEPDMKAVTYDYRDRTSEMTIKITVPKGLSRRRGTVRIPVKEGYRIKEMYTSAFQEVNSVWTREEDEWVLNPENLPSEKDYLIRLEGQVDAEKFDKIVDLNVPEDPVTEGGVDKYWIQSALRDPSALSEIYQELRVDNIDMNIEVGVQRCFSTAIPKRIRKSFERTDELIEASNEGDRNKIITSSRRRQEARKEMSMSEGELAKYLRSLATSERLGEYISIESPFKRRQIETSSMNHMVFPEQVNVDVTTSLNLETQAAEGELSFEKNDYTDFLEKECEDLL
;
A
#
# COMPACT_ATOMS: atom_id res chain seq x y z
N MET A 1 -27.60 -10.85 -21.95
CA MET A 1 -26.44 -10.81 -22.85
C MET A 1 -26.27 -9.36 -23.24
N ASP A 2 -25.42 -8.65 -22.51
CA ASP A 2 -24.83 -7.39 -22.96
C ASP A 2 -23.42 -7.41 -22.39
N VAL A 3 -22.46 -7.54 -23.30
CA VAL A 3 -21.03 -7.52 -23.02
C VAL A 3 -20.62 -6.06 -23.11
N SER A 4 -20.43 -5.43 -21.96
CA SER A 4 -19.90 -4.06 -21.88
C SER A 4 -18.39 -4.07 -22.12
N THR A 5 -18.03 -3.79 -23.36
CA THR A 5 -16.67 -3.49 -23.84
C THR A 5 -16.26 -2.11 -23.32
N THR A 6 -15.64 -2.03 -22.13
CA THR A 6 -15.17 -0.74 -21.57
C THR A 6 -13.76 -0.82 -20.96
N GLY A 7 -12.91 -1.73 -21.46
CA GLY A 7 -11.56 -1.95 -20.92
C GLY A 7 -10.39 -1.47 -21.78
N SER A 8 -10.60 -1.18 -23.08
CA SER A 8 -9.49 -0.98 -24.03
C SER A 8 -9.03 0.47 -24.20
N ALA A 9 -9.76 1.47 -23.69
CA ALA A 9 -9.41 2.87 -23.92
C ALA A 9 -8.32 3.40 -22.97
N SER A 10 -8.14 2.83 -21.77
CA SER A 10 -7.35 3.48 -20.71
C SER A 10 -5.86 3.17 -20.72
N ILE A 11 -5.48 1.94 -21.11
CA ILE A 11 -4.10 1.50 -21.28
C ILE A 11 -3.55 2.07 -22.58
N VAL A 12 -4.32 2.00 -23.67
CA VAL A 12 -4.01 2.62 -24.95
C VAL A 12 -3.63 4.09 -24.80
N ASP A 13 -4.28 4.87 -23.91
CA ASP A 13 -3.85 6.25 -23.63
C ASP A 13 -2.47 6.39 -22.98
N VAL A 14 -2.01 5.40 -22.20
CA VAL A 14 -0.66 5.38 -21.59
C VAL A 14 0.36 4.93 -22.64
N ILE A 15 -0.01 3.95 -23.47
CA ILE A 15 0.77 3.43 -24.61
C ILE A 15 0.99 4.51 -25.67
N ASP A 16 -0.09 5.16 -26.08
CA ASP A 16 -0.08 6.25 -27.05
C ASP A 16 0.67 7.43 -26.47
N ARG A 17 0.52 7.75 -25.17
CA ARG A 17 1.36 8.80 -24.56
C ARG A 17 2.83 8.44 -24.49
N ALA A 18 3.22 7.19 -24.25
CA ALA A 18 4.61 6.78 -24.28
C ALA A 18 5.18 6.83 -25.71
N ARG A 19 4.42 6.42 -26.73
CA ARG A 19 4.83 6.48 -28.13
C ARG A 19 4.83 7.90 -28.70
N ASP A 20 3.79 8.68 -28.43
CA ASP A 20 3.64 10.09 -28.80
C ASP A 20 4.67 10.96 -28.09
N TYR A 21 5.03 10.64 -26.84
CA TYR A 21 6.09 11.35 -26.11
C TYR A 21 7.36 11.35 -26.94
N PHE A 22 7.79 10.20 -27.43
CA PHE A 22 9.01 10.14 -28.23
C PHE A 22 8.77 10.35 -29.72
N GLY A 23 7.67 10.98 -30.17
CA GLY A 23 7.14 10.90 -31.55
C GLY A 23 8.08 11.11 -32.76
N ASP A 24 9.25 11.75 -32.61
CA ASP A 24 10.29 11.88 -33.66
C ASP A 24 11.44 10.85 -33.54
N TYR A 25 11.34 9.98 -32.54
CA TYR A 25 12.32 9.03 -32.06
C TYR A 25 11.67 7.65 -32.00
N GLU A 26 12.37 6.58 -32.38
CA GLU A 26 11.93 5.20 -32.07
C GLU A 26 12.65 4.77 -30.79
N PRO A 27 12.17 5.15 -29.59
CA PRO A 27 12.76 4.68 -28.34
C PRO A 27 12.51 3.19 -28.22
N ASP A 28 13.58 2.41 -28.18
CA ASP A 28 13.50 1.04 -27.74
C ASP A 28 13.44 1.08 -26.20
N MET A 29 12.21 1.15 -25.66
CA MET A 29 11.95 1.13 -24.21
C MET A 29 12.41 -0.22 -23.66
N LYS A 30 13.51 -0.20 -22.92
CA LYS A 30 14.14 -1.41 -22.42
C LYS A 30 13.48 -1.90 -21.14
N ALA A 31 13.43 -1.02 -20.15
CA ALA A 31 12.96 -1.40 -18.83
C ALA A 31 12.16 -0.29 -18.18
N VAL A 32 11.13 -0.66 -17.43
CA VAL A 32 10.46 0.24 -16.49
C VAL A 32 10.27 -0.44 -15.15
N THR A 33 10.60 0.28 -14.09
CA THR A 33 10.31 -0.10 -12.71
C THR A 33 9.37 0.94 -12.12
N TYR A 34 8.23 0.51 -11.63
CA TYR A 34 7.29 1.35 -10.90
C TYR A 34 7.36 1.01 -9.41
N ASP A 35 7.44 2.01 -8.55
CA ASP A 35 7.20 1.83 -7.11
C ASP A 35 5.79 2.30 -6.78
N TYR A 36 4.90 1.35 -6.49
CA TYR A 36 3.48 1.63 -6.24
C TYR A 36 3.27 2.49 -4.99
N ARG A 37 4.07 2.24 -3.95
CA ARG A 37 3.97 2.95 -2.66
C ARG A 37 4.49 4.36 -2.75
N ASP A 38 5.73 4.50 -3.22
CA ASP A 38 6.42 5.79 -3.28
C ASP A 38 5.94 6.64 -4.46
N ARG A 39 5.09 6.05 -5.32
CA ARG A 39 4.52 6.68 -6.51
C ARG A 39 5.59 7.19 -7.45
N THR A 40 6.64 6.39 -7.60
CA THR A 40 7.78 6.72 -8.45
C THR A 40 7.90 5.74 -9.60
N SER A 41 8.67 6.14 -10.61
CA SER A 41 9.09 5.24 -11.66
C SER A 41 10.50 5.54 -12.11
N GLU A 42 11.20 4.50 -12.52
CA GLU A 42 12.47 4.57 -13.22
C GLU A 42 12.32 3.91 -14.58
N MET A 43 12.71 4.61 -15.64
CA MET A 43 12.59 4.14 -17.02
C MET A 43 13.97 4.13 -17.65
N THR A 44 14.31 3.03 -18.32
CA THR A 44 15.52 2.92 -19.14
C THR A 44 15.14 2.92 -20.60
N ILE A 45 15.62 3.92 -21.34
CA ILE A 45 15.36 4.08 -22.76
C ILE A 45 16.67 3.96 -23.52
N LYS A 46 16.65 3.23 -24.63
CA LYS A 46 17.77 3.20 -25.55
C LYS A 46 17.66 4.35 -26.54
N ILE A 47 18.75 5.11 -26.67
CA ILE A 47 18.92 6.09 -27.74
C ILE A 47 20.05 5.67 -28.69
N THR A 48 19.81 5.71 -29.99
CA THR A 48 20.81 5.69 -31.05
C THR A 48 21.23 7.12 -31.43
N VAL A 49 22.54 7.38 -31.36
CA VAL A 49 23.18 8.64 -31.74
C VAL A 49 23.88 8.48 -33.10
N PRO A 50 23.69 9.41 -34.06
CA PRO A 50 24.38 9.37 -35.35
C PRO A 50 25.91 9.44 -35.22
N LYS A 51 26.63 8.73 -36.09
CA LYS A 51 28.10 8.77 -36.16
C LYS A 51 28.61 9.86 -37.13
N GLY A 52 29.86 10.27 -36.97
CA GLY A 52 30.59 11.10 -37.94
C GLY A 52 30.13 12.56 -38.01
N LEU A 53 30.05 13.13 -39.22
CA LEU A 53 29.69 14.55 -39.43
C LEU A 53 28.27 14.89 -38.94
N SER A 54 27.34 13.93 -38.98
CA SER A 54 25.98 14.10 -38.48
C SER A 54 25.93 14.32 -36.97
N ARG A 55 26.93 13.82 -36.24
CA ARG A 55 27.10 14.05 -34.80
C ARG A 55 27.42 15.51 -34.47
N ARG A 56 28.11 16.22 -35.37
CA ARG A 56 28.53 17.62 -35.18
C ARG A 56 27.44 18.65 -35.50
N ARG A 57 26.31 18.18 -36.03
CA ARG A 57 25.20 19.05 -36.49
C ARG A 57 23.85 18.66 -35.89
N GLY A 58 23.77 17.49 -35.25
CA GLY A 58 22.54 17.00 -34.63
C GLY A 58 22.49 17.32 -33.14
N THR A 59 21.28 17.49 -32.63
CA THR A 59 20.98 17.51 -31.19
C THR A 59 20.11 16.31 -30.88
N VAL A 60 20.35 15.65 -29.75
CA VAL A 60 19.39 14.65 -29.24
C VAL A 60 18.40 15.39 -28.36
N ARG A 61 17.11 15.19 -28.60
CA ARG A 61 16.01 15.82 -27.87
C ARG A 61 15.16 14.72 -27.26
N ILE A 62 14.87 14.85 -25.98
CA ILE A 62 13.95 13.98 -25.26
C ILE A 62 12.92 14.91 -24.62
N PRO A 63 11.63 14.72 -24.85
CA PRO A 63 10.64 15.59 -24.22
C PRO A 63 10.72 15.49 -22.69
N VAL A 64 10.15 16.47 -22.02
CA VAL A 64 10.06 16.59 -20.56
C VAL A 64 8.60 16.47 -20.21
N LYS A 65 8.23 15.36 -19.55
CA LYS A 65 6.97 15.33 -18.81
C LYS A 65 7.18 15.99 -17.45
N GLU A 66 6.19 16.75 -17.00
CA GLU A 66 6.16 17.25 -15.63
C GLU A 66 6.39 16.10 -14.65
N GLY A 67 7.37 16.27 -13.76
CA GLY A 67 7.74 15.27 -12.75
C GLY A 67 8.85 14.28 -13.13
N TYR A 68 9.37 14.28 -14.36
CA TYR A 68 10.48 13.40 -14.77
C TYR A 68 11.80 14.15 -15.02
N ARG A 69 12.92 13.55 -14.59
CA ARG A 69 14.27 14.06 -14.81
C ARG A 69 15.21 12.97 -15.31
N ILE A 70 16.24 13.39 -16.03
CA ILE A 70 17.34 12.49 -16.40
C ILE A 70 18.18 12.26 -15.15
N LYS A 71 18.30 10.99 -14.78
CA LYS A 71 19.11 10.56 -13.64
C LYS A 71 20.54 10.30 -14.10
N GLU A 72 20.69 9.43 -15.08
CA GLU A 72 21.98 8.90 -15.54
C GLU A 72 21.93 8.56 -17.03
N MET A 73 23.11 8.51 -17.66
CA MET A 73 23.30 8.04 -19.02
C MET A 73 24.46 7.06 -19.06
N TYR A 74 24.30 5.97 -19.81
CA TYR A 74 25.29 4.91 -19.95
C TYR A 74 25.57 4.60 -21.40
N THR A 75 26.76 4.11 -21.67
CA THR A 75 27.08 3.47 -22.95
C THR A 75 26.50 2.05 -23.03
N SER A 76 26.58 1.42 -24.20
CA SER A 76 26.14 0.03 -24.37
C SER A 76 26.98 -0.97 -23.56
N ALA A 77 28.18 -0.56 -23.13
CA ALA A 77 29.05 -1.33 -22.24
C ALA A 77 28.83 -0.99 -20.75
N PHE A 78 27.71 -0.33 -20.40
CA PHE A 78 27.37 0.11 -19.04
C PHE A 78 28.41 1.03 -18.39
N GLN A 79 29.14 1.80 -19.21
CA GLN A 79 30.01 2.86 -18.70
C GLN A 79 29.20 4.13 -18.54
N GLU A 80 29.26 4.74 -17.35
CA GLU A 80 28.56 6.00 -17.09
C GLU A 80 29.12 7.13 -17.97
N VAL A 81 28.23 7.91 -18.54
CA VAL A 81 28.54 9.05 -19.41
C VAL A 81 28.11 10.33 -18.73
N ASN A 82 29.09 11.06 -18.20
CA ASN A 82 28.91 12.42 -17.72
C ASN A 82 28.53 13.32 -18.91
N SER A 83 27.24 13.51 -19.10
CA SER A 83 26.65 14.26 -20.20
C SER A 83 25.88 15.46 -19.65
N VAL A 84 26.10 16.62 -20.25
CA VAL A 84 25.39 17.84 -19.86
C VAL A 84 24.10 17.90 -20.66
N TRP A 85 23.01 17.54 -19.99
CA TRP A 85 21.66 17.75 -20.48
C TRP A 85 21.22 19.18 -20.18
N THR A 86 20.80 19.90 -21.21
CA THR A 86 20.26 21.25 -21.06
C THR A 86 18.75 21.18 -21.15
N ARG A 87 18.04 21.85 -20.25
CA ARG A 87 16.58 21.93 -20.29
C ARG A 87 16.16 23.12 -21.14
N GLU A 88 15.42 22.86 -22.21
CA GLU A 88 14.82 23.87 -23.08
C GLU A 88 13.31 23.67 -23.05
N GLU A 89 12.58 24.55 -22.34
CA GLU A 89 11.11 24.48 -22.18
C GLU A 89 10.62 23.07 -21.77
N ASP A 90 10.09 22.33 -22.74
CA ASP A 90 9.50 20.99 -22.61
C ASP A 90 10.42 19.88 -23.14
N GLU A 91 11.72 20.13 -23.32
CA GLU A 91 12.70 19.16 -23.83
C GLU A 91 14.02 19.17 -23.03
N TRP A 92 14.59 17.98 -22.89
CA TRP A 92 15.98 17.75 -22.56
C TRP A 92 16.78 17.66 -23.84
N VAL A 93 17.75 18.56 -23.99
CA VAL A 93 18.60 18.69 -25.15
C VAL A 93 20.02 18.30 -24.80
N LEU A 94 20.60 17.41 -25.62
CA LEU A 94 21.98 16.96 -25.51
C LEU A 94 22.73 17.26 -26.80
N ASN A 95 23.91 17.88 -26.66
CA ASN A 95 24.87 17.96 -27.75
C ASN A 95 25.68 16.64 -27.80
N PRO A 96 25.49 15.79 -28.83
CA PRO A 96 26.14 14.49 -28.90
C PRO A 96 27.64 14.59 -29.20
N GLU A 97 28.18 15.74 -29.63
CA GLU A 97 29.61 15.94 -29.90
C GLU A 97 30.52 15.52 -28.74
N ASN A 98 30.05 15.72 -27.51
CA ASN A 98 30.81 15.48 -26.30
C ASN A 98 30.72 14.03 -25.78
N LEU A 99 29.90 13.16 -26.39
CA LEU A 99 29.77 11.77 -25.94
C LEU A 99 30.89 10.89 -26.53
N PRO A 100 31.15 9.69 -25.95
CA PRO A 100 32.05 8.68 -26.52
C PRO A 100 31.70 8.30 -27.98
N SER A 101 32.58 7.63 -28.74
CA SER A 101 32.27 7.22 -30.13
C SER A 101 31.41 5.96 -30.24
N GLU A 102 30.32 5.90 -29.48
CA GLU A 102 29.36 4.81 -29.50
C GLU A 102 28.11 5.14 -30.32
N LYS A 103 27.43 4.08 -30.77
CA LYS A 103 26.19 4.21 -31.53
C LYS A 103 24.98 4.34 -30.60
N ASP A 104 24.97 3.53 -29.55
CA ASP A 104 23.80 3.30 -28.72
C ASP A 104 24.13 3.64 -27.26
N TYR A 105 23.20 4.33 -26.61
CA TYR A 105 23.27 4.72 -25.21
C TYR A 105 21.98 4.37 -24.50
N LEU A 106 22.07 4.20 -23.20
CA LEU A 106 20.93 3.98 -22.32
C LEU A 106 20.76 5.22 -21.45
N ILE A 107 19.54 5.72 -21.35
CA ILE A 107 19.19 6.85 -20.50
C ILE A 107 18.24 6.36 -19.43
N ARG A 108 18.57 6.66 -18.17
CA ARG A 108 17.68 6.45 -17.05
C ARG A 108 16.95 7.75 -16.73
N LEU A 109 15.63 7.67 -16.78
CA LEU A 109 14.73 8.70 -16.32
C LEU A 109 14.14 8.26 -14.99
N GLU A 110 13.96 9.20 -14.07
CA GLU A 110 13.17 8.96 -12.86
C GLU A 110 12.11 10.05 -12.70
N GLY A 111 10.96 9.68 -12.15
CA GLY A 111 9.90 10.65 -11.94
C GLY A 111 8.75 10.15 -11.08
N GLN A 112 7.81 11.06 -10.84
CA GLN A 112 6.60 10.81 -10.06
C GLN A 112 5.46 10.31 -10.96
N VAL A 113 4.63 9.43 -10.42
CA VAL A 113 3.52 8.78 -11.10
C VAL A 113 2.23 9.03 -10.32
N ASP A 114 1.22 9.57 -10.99
CA ASP A 114 -0.09 9.79 -10.36
C ASP A 114 -0.72 8.46 -9.93
N ALA A 115 -1.39 8.45 -8.77
CA ALA A 115 -2.03 7.26 -8.21
C ALA A 115 -2.98 6.57 -9.22
N GLU A 116 -3.79 7.37 -9.94
CA GLU A 116 -4.74 6.89 -10.95
C GLU A 116 -4.08 6.12 -12.11
N LYS A 117 -2.77 6.29 -12.34
CA LYS A 117 -2.04 5.52 -13.36
C LYS A 117 -1.76 4.10 -12.88
N PHE A 118 -1.54 3.90 -11.58
CA PHE A 118 -1.34 2.57 -11.03
C PHE A 118 -2.59 1.73 -11.12
N ASP A 119 -3.78 2.33 -10.95
CA ASP A 119 -5.08 1.66 -11.16
C ASP A 119 -5.26 1.16 -12.60
N LYS A 120 -4.47 1.65 -13.56
CA LYS A 120 -4.46 1.19 -14.95
C LYS A 120 -3.40 0.14 -15.25
N ILE A 121 -2.41 -0.02 -14.38
CA ILE A 121 -1.30 -0.98 -14.54
C ILE A 121 -1.54 -2.21 -13.67
N VAL A 122 -2.12 -2.03 -12.49
CA VAL A 122 -2.35 -3.10 -11.51
C VAL A 122 -3.84 -3.20 -11.21
N ASP A 123 -4.31 -4.42 -11.09
CA ASP A 123 -5.62 -4.77 -10.55
C ASP A 123 -5.42 -5.37 -9.16
N LEU A 124 -6.18 -4.87 -8.19
CA LEU A 124 -6.13 -5.33 -6.80
C LEU A 124 -7.50 -5.84 -6.42
N ASN A 125 -7.55 -7.02 -5.82
CA ASN A 125 -8.76 -7.59 -5.28
C ASN A 125 -8.51 -8.04 -3.84
N VAL A 126 -9.16 -7.35 -2.92
CA VAL A 126 -9.15 -7.63 -1.48
C VAL A 126 -10.60 -7.68 -1.03
N PRO A 127 -11.12 -8.84 -0.59
CA PRO A 127 -12.48 -8.95 -0.11
C PRO A 127 -12.63 -8.21 1.22
N GLU A 128 -13.76 -7.52 1.37
CA GLU A 128 -14.12 -6.85 2.64
C GLU A 128 -14.43 -7.86 3.74
N ASP A 129 -15.10 -8.96 3.39
CA ASP A 129 -15.53 -10.00 4.32
C ASP A 129 -14.65 -11.25 4.24
N PRO A 130 -14.21 -11.82 5.39
CA PRO A 130 -13.50 -13.09 5.41
C PRO A 130 -14.44 -14.27 5.21
N VAL A 131 -13.84 -15.38 4.76
CA VAL A 131 -14.44 -16.71 4.92
C VAL A 131 -14.03 -17.26 6.28
N THR A 132 -15.00 -17.48 7.17
CA THR A 132 -14.73 -18.08 8.49
C THR A 132 -14.86 -19.60 8.42
N GLU A 133 -13.78 -20.32 8.74
CA GLU A 133 -13.78 -21.78 8.86
C GLU A 133 -12.95 -22.22 10.07
N GLY A 134 -13.50 -23.11 10.91
CA GLY A 134 -12.74 -23.71 12.01
C GLY A 134 -12.23 -22.75 13.08
N GLY A 135 -12.74 -21.51 13.14
CA GLY A 135 -12.20 -20.49 14.04
C GLY A 135 -11.09 -19.64 13.43
N VAL A 136 -10.91 -19.71 12.12
CA VAL A 136 -9.96 -18.91 11.34
C VAL A 136 -10.75 -18.04 10.37
N ASP A 137 -10.45 -16.75 10.32
CA ASP A 137 -10.99 -15.83 9.32
C ASP A 137 -9.97 -15.70 8.17
N LYS A 138 -10.40 -16.02 6.95
CA LYS A 138 -9.53 -16.08 5.76
C LYS A 138 -9.90 -15.02 4.73
N TYR A 139 -8.90 -14.27 4.27
CA TYR A 139 -9.03 -13.21 3.26
C TYR A 139 -8.21 -13.59 2.03
N TRP A 140 -8.89 -13.83 0.90
CA TRP A 140 -8.26 -14.17 -0.37
C TRP A 140 -7.78 -12.90 -1.06
N ILE A 141 -6.47 -12.72 -1.18
CA ILE A 141 -5.88 -11.52 -1.78
C ILE A 141 -5.29 -11.82 -3.14
N GLN A 142 -5.52 -10.90 -4.08
CA GLN A 142 -5.03 -11.01 -5.43
C GLN A 142 -4.52 -9.67 -5.94
N SER A 143 -3.39 -9.72 -6.64
CA SER A 143 -2.85 -8.60 -7.41
C SER A 143 -2.41 -9.09 -8.78
N ALA A 144 -2.75 -8.35 -9.84
CA ALA A 144 -2.38 -8.72 -11.20
C ALA A 144 -2.02 -7.50 -12.05
N LEU A 145 -1.13 -7.69 -13.03
CA LEU A 145 -0.89 -6.70 -14.08
C LEU A 145 -2.11 -6.65 -15.01
N ARG A 146 -2.57 -5.44 -15.30
CA ARG A 146 -3.60 -5.19 -16.30
C ARG A 146 -2.99 -5.28 -17.70
N ASP A 147 -3.56 -6.15 -18.52
CA ASP A 147 -3.12 -6.44 -19.90
C ASP A 147 -1.59 -6.65 -20.03
N PRO A 148 -1.05 -7.76 -19.49
CA PRO A 148 0.38 -8.07 -19.59
C PRO A 148 0.86 -8.18 -21.04
N SER A 149 -0.02 -8.58 -21.97
CA SER A 149 0.30 -8.68 -23.39
C SER A 149 0.60 -7.32 -23.98
N ALA A 150 -0.27 -6.32 -23.79
CA ALA A 150 -0.02 -4.96 -24.25
C ALA A 150 1.23 -4.34 -23.60
N LEU A 151 1.46 -4.61 -22.32
CA LEU A 151 2.67 -4.14 -21.61
C LEU A 151 3.97 -4.74 -22.21
N SER A 152 3.94 -6.02 -22.61
CA SER A 152 5.09 -6.71 -23.22
C SER A 152 5.42 -6.24 -24.64
N GLU A 153 4.47 -5.61 -25.34
CA GLU A 153 4.73 -4.99 -26.65
C GLU A 153 5.52 -3.68 -26.54
N ILE A 154 5.61 -3.11 -25.33
CA ILE A 154 6.21 -1.79 -25.07
C ILE A 154 7.51 -1.95 -24.31
N TYR A 155 7.46 -2.74 -23.24
CA TYR A 155 8.58 -2.93 -22.34
C TYR A 155 9.17 -4.31 -22.55
N GLN A 156 10.49 -4.38 -22.72
CA GLN A 156 11.19 -5.67 -22.67
C GLN A 156 11.22 -6.19 -21.23
N GLU A 157 11.36 -5.28 -20.26
CA GLU A 157 11.29 -5.57 -18.84
C GLU A 157 10.32 -4.58 -18.17
N LEU A 158 9.32 -5.10 -17.46
CA LEU A 158 8.46 -4.30 -16.59
C LEU A 158 8.43 -4.93 -15.21
N ARG A 159 8.57 -4.07 -14.20
CA ARG A 159 8.48 -4.45 -12.80
C ARG A 159 7.62 -3.42 -12.05
N VAL A 160 6.73 -3.91 -11.20
CA VAL A 160 5.96 -3.10 -10.26
C VAL A 160 6.28 -3.60 -8.87
N ASP A 161 7.00 -2.77 -8.12
CA ASP A 161 7.45 -3.03 -6.76
C ASP A 161 6.49 -2.42 -5.73
N ASN A 162 6.53 -2.97 -4.52
CA ASN A 162 5.85 -2.45 -3.35
C ASN A 162 4.34 -2.24 -3.56
N ILE A 163 3.69 -3.17 -4.26
CA ILE A 163 2.23 -3.13 -4.46
C ILE A 163 1.57 -3.36 -3.11
N ASP A 164 1.06 -2.28 -2.52
CA ASP A 164 0.49 -2.28 -1.19
C ASP A 164 -1.01 -2.50 -1.23
N MET A 165 -1.48 -3.41 -0.38
CA MET A 165 -2.88 -3.62 -0.09
C MET A 165 -3.11 -3.54 1.42
N ASN A 166 -4.27 -3.03 1.78
CA ASN A 166 -4.71 -2.91 3.16
C ASN A 166 -5.87 -3.88 3.38
N ILE A 167 -5.79 -4.71 4.41
CA ILE A 167 -6.81 -5.70 4.76
C ILE A 167 -7.34 -5.34 6.14
N GLU A 168 -8.64 -5.08 6.26
CA GLU A 168 -9.29 -4.78 7.53
C GLU A 168 -9.69 -6.08 8.25
N VAL A 169 -9.01 -6.39 9.36
CA VAL A 169 -9.31 -7.58 10.17
C VAL A 169 -10.19 -7.19 11.36
N GLY A 170 -11.41 -7.73 11.40
CA GLY A 170 -12.36 -7.50 12.49
C GLY A 170 -11.99 -8.23 13.79
N VAL A 171 -11.58 -7.48 14.83
CA VAL A 171 -11.20 -8.02 16.14
C VAL A 171 -12.25 -7.81 17.23
N GLN A 172 -13.27 -6.99 16.97
CA GLN A 172 -14.28 -6.60 17.97
C GLN A 172 -14.94 -7.80 18.67
N ARG A 173 -15.24 -8.87 17.93
CA ARG A 173 -15.91 -10.06 18.46
C ARG A 173 -15.00 -10.84 19.41
N CYS A 174 -13.69 -10.85 19.16
CA CYS A 174 -12.71 -11.48 20.04
C CYS A 174 -12.70 -10.77 21.40
N PHE A 175 -12.53 -9.45 21.41
CA PHE A 175 -12.65 -8.62 22.62
C PHE A 175 -14.01 -8.78 23.30
N SER A 176 -15.09 -8.79 22.51
CA SER A 176 -16.45 -8.91 23.02
C SER A 176 -16.80 -10.32 23.50
N THR A 177 -16.01 -11.34 23.29
CA THR A 177 -16.28 -12.63 23.94
C THR A 177 -15.30 -12.85 25.09
N ALA A 178 -14.03 -12.49 24.88
CA ALA A 178 -12.97 -12.65 25.86
C ALA A 178 -13.14 -11.78 27.12
N ILE A 179 -13.63 -10.54 26.98
CA ILE A 179 -13.68 -9.62 28.12
C ILE A 179 -14.77 -10.05 29.12
N PRO A 180 -14.42 -10.30 30.40
CA PRO A 180 -15.36 -10.61 31.46
C PRO A 180 -16.46 -9.55 31.63
N LYS A 181 -17.68 -9.99 31.96
CA LYS A 181 -18.84 -9.09 32.17
C LYS A 181 -18.58 -7.98 33.19
N ARG A 182 -17.73 -8.23 34.20
CA ARG A 182 -17.37 -7.24 35.22
C ARG A 182 -16.63 -6.04 34.64
N ILE A 183 -15.67 -6.28 33.75
CA ILE A 183 -14.93 -5.22 33.05
C ILE A 183 -15.87 -4.41 32.16
N ARG A 184 -16.77 -5.06 31.40
CA ARG A 184 -17.73 -4.31 30.58
C ARG A 184 -18.67 -3.45 31.42
N LYS A 185 -19.16 -4.00 32.52
CA LYS A 185 -20.01 -3.29 33.47
C LYS A 185 -19.32 -2.05 34.03
N SER A 186 -18.00 -2.06 34.24
CA SER A 186 -17.30 -0.87 34.74
C SER A 186 -17.24 0.26 33.71
N PHE A 187 -17.07 -0.08 32.43
CA PHE A 187 -17.18 0.89 31.33
C PHE A 187 -18.60 1.41 31.19
N GLU A 188 -19.63 0.55 31.24
CA GLU A 188 -21.04 0.96 31.25
C GLU A 188 -21.36 1.93 32.40
N ARG A 189 -20.85 1.68 33.62
CA ARG A 189 -21.04 2.61 34.76
C ARG A 189 -20.32 3.94 34.57
N THR A 190 -19.22 3.93 33.85
CA THR A 190 -18.51 5.17 33.51
C THR A 190 -19.32 5.97 32.49
N ASP A 191 -19.90 5.31 31.50
CA ASP A 191 -20.75 5.93 30.48
C ASP A 191 -22.04 6.50 31.08
N GLU A 192 -22.75 5.72 31.90
CA GLU A 192 -23.94 6.19 32.67
C GLU A 192 -23.65 7.46 33.49
N LEU A 193 -22.43 7.60 34.02
CA LEU A 193 -22.02 8.80 34.77
C LEU A 193 -21.76 9.99 33.85
N ILE A 194 -21.16 9.76 32.68
CA ILE A 194 -20.92 10.81 31.67
C ILE A 194 -22.26 11.30 31.13
N GLU A 195 -23.15 10.40 30.74
CA GLU A 195 -24.51 10.72 30.29
C GLU A 195 -25.28 11.51 31.35
N ALA A 196 -25.33 11.03 32.59
CA ALA A 196 -26.01 11.74 33.69
C ALA A 196 -25.41 13.14 33.94
N SER A 197 -24.09 13.28 33.77
CA SER A 197 -23.40 14.57 33.89
C SER A 197 -23.79 15.54 32.76
N ASN A 198 -23.89 15.04 31.53
CA ASN A 198 -24.29 15.82 30.36
C ASN A 198 -25.77 16.24 30.43
N GLU A 199 -26.65 15.40 30.97
CA GLU A 199 -28.07 15.70 31.19
C GLU A 199 -28.31 16.69 32.34
N GLY A 200 -27.33 16.89 33.23
CA GLY A 200 -27.44 17.79 34.38
C GLY A 200 -28.36 17.30 35.51
N ASP A 201 -28.78 16.02 35.48
CA ASP A 201 -29.62 15.44 36.54
C ASP A 201 -28.77 15.06 37.75
N ARG A 202 -28.82 15.92 38.78
CA ARG A 202 -28.06 15.77 40.02
C ARG A 202 -28.32 14.44 40.73
N ASN A 203 -29.55 13.92 40.70
CA ASN A 203 -29.89 12.66 41.37
C ASN A 203 -29.34 11.46 40.60
N LYS A 204 -29.41 11.49 39.26
CA LYS A 204 -28.76 10.47 38.42
C LYS A 204 -27.26 10.48 38.60
N ILE A 205 -26.61 11.65 38.63
CA ILE A 205 -25.16 11.77 38.84
C ILE A 205 -24.70 11.14 40.16
N ILE A 206 -25.42 11.41 41.26
CA ILE A 206 -25.09 10.82 42.57
C ILE A 206 -25.22 9.29 42.52
N THR A 207 -26.29 8.80 41.88
CA THR A 207 -26.59 7.36 41.80
C THR A 207 -25.57 6.62 40.94
N SER A 208 -25.24 7.14 39.75
CA SER A 208 -24.24 6.56 38.84
C SER A 208 -22.83 6.64 39.41
N SER A 209 -22.47 7.73 40.09
CA SER A 209 -21.18 7.88 40.77
C SER A 209 -20.97 6.81 41.86
N ARG A 210 -22.00 6.54 42.68
CA ARG A 210 -21.93 5.48 43.69
C ARG A 210 -21.76 4.10 43.06
N ARG A 211 -22.53 3.79 42.02
CA ARG A 211 -22.42 2.49 41.30
C ARG A 211 -21.04 2.30 40.67
N ARG A 212 -20.45 3.37 40.13
CA ARG A 212 -19.08 3.36 39.60
C ARG A 212 -18.06 3.11 40.71
N GLN A 213 -18.19 3.76 41.87
CA GLN A 213 -17.30 3.52 43.01
C GLN A 213 -17.38 2.08 43.53
N GLU A 214 -18.57 1.49 43.56
CA GLU A 214 -18.75 0.09 43.95
C GLU A 214 -18.07 -0.85 42.94
N ALA A 215 -18.24 -0.62 41.64
CA ALA A 215 -17.56 -1.40 40.59
C ALA A 215 -16.03 -1.26 40.62
N ARG A 216 -15.50 -0.09 40.98
CA ARG A 216 -14.05 0.15 41.11
C ARG A 216 -13.37 -0.65 42.22
N LYS A 217 -14.08 -0.97 43.30
CA LYS A 217 -13.50 -1.74 44.42
C LYS A 217 -13.14 -3.17 44.03
N GLU A 218 -13.71 -3.66 42.92
CA GLU A 218 -13.55 -5.01 42.42
C GLU A 218 -12.52 -5.09 41.28
N MET A 219 -11.80 -4.00 40.97
CA MET A 219 -10.83 -3.95 39.88
C MET A 219 -9.43 -3.58 40.39
N SER A 220 -8.41 -4.21 39.81
CA SER A 220 -7.00 -3.96 40.11
C SER A 220 -6.47 -2.62 39.56
N MET A 221 -7.17 -2.03 38.58
CA MET A 221 -6.76 -0.82 37.87
C MET A 221 -7.92 0.14 37.59
N SER A 222 -7.60 1.40 37.25
CA SER A 222 -8.60 2.38 36.84
C SER A 222 -9.17 2.06 35.44
N GLU A 223 -10.36 2.57 35.12
CA GLU A 223 -10.98 2.31 33.82
C GLU A 223 -10.16 2.88 32.65
N GLY A 224 -9.44 3.99 32.89
CA GLY A 224 -8.54 4.59 31.89
C GLY A 224 -7.29 3.76 31.63
N GLU A 225 -6.72 3.14 32.67
CA GLU A 225 -5.60 2.19 32.52
C GLU A 225 -6.06 0.91 31.83
N LEU A 226 -7.25 0.41 32.20
CA LEU A 226 -7.86 -0.76 31.59
C LEU A 226 -8.14 -0.55 30.09
N ALA A 227 -8.70 0.60 29.72
CA ALA A 227 -8.92 0.94 28.31
C ALA A 227 -7.59 1.01 27.53
N LYS A 228 -6.54 1.58 28.13
CA LYS A 228 -5.20 1.62 27.49
C LYS A 228 -4.62 0.21 27.33
N TYR A 229 -4.75 -0.62 28.36
CA TYR A 229 -4.26 -2.00 28.32
C TYR A 229 -5.00 -2.82 27.26
N LEU A 230 -6.34 -2.78 27.22
CA LEU A 230 -7.12 -3.50 26.21
C LEU A 230 -6.78 -3.06 24.79
N ARG A 231 -6.60 -1.75 24.55
CA ARG A 231 -6.12 -1.27 23.23
C ARG A 231 -4.71 -1.77 22.91
N SER A 232 -3.84 -1.90 23.91
CA SER A 232 -2.48 -2.43 23.71
C SER A 232 -2.46 -3.91 23.27
N LEU A 233 -3.51 -4.67 23.55
CA LEU A 233 -3.65 -6.07 23.12
C LEU A 233 -3.94 -6.20 21.61
N ALA A 234 -4.38 -5.13 20.95
CA ALA A 234 -4.60 -5.10 19.50
C ALA A 234 -3.40 -4.52 18.72
N THR A 235 -2.23 -4.41 19.35
CA THR A 235 -1.01 -3.93 18.70
C THR A 235 -0.42 -4.97 17.75
N SER A 236 0.41 -4.52 16.82
CA SER A 236 1.13 -5.39 15.88
C SER A 236 1.91 -6.51 16.55
N GLU A 237 2.48 -6.28 17.74
CA GLU A 237 3.29 -7.27 18.46
C GLU A 237 2.43 -8.43 18.95
N ARG A 238 1.26 -8.14 19.52
CA ARG A 238 0.36 -9.16 20.08
C ARG A 238 -0.50 -9.83 19.01
N LEU A 239 -1.10 -9.04 18.12
CA LEU A 239 -1.96 -9.57 17.08
C LEU A 239 -1.17 -10.30 15.98
N GLY A 240 0.08 -9.89 15.75
CA GLY A 240 0.90 -10.42 14.67
C GLY A 240 1.23 -11.90 14.78
N GLU A 241 1.13 -12.51 15.97
CA GLU A 241 1.32 -13.96 16.14
C GLU A 241 0.12 -14.78 15.61
N TYR A 242 -1.05 -14.15 15.50
CA TYR A 242 -2.31 -14.77 15.07
C TYR A 242 -2.66 -14.44 13.62
N ILE A 243 -1.79 -13.69 12.92
CA ILE A 243 -1.96 -13.36 11.52
C ILE A 243 -0.85 -14.02 10.72
N SER A 244 -1.24 -14.90 9.80
CA SER A 244 -0.37 -15.49 8.81
C SER A 244 -0.73 -14.98 7.41
N ILE A 245 0.28 -14.80 6.57
CA ILE A 245 0.13 -14.34 5.18
C ILE A 245 0.90 -15.30 4.29
N GLU A 246 0.22 -15.81 3.26
CA GLU A 246 0.81 -16.71 2.29
C GLU A 246 1.69 -15.95 1.28
N SER A 247 2.77 -16.59 0.85
CA SER A 247 3.60 -16.14 -0.27
C SER A 247 2.75 -16.08 -1.55
N PRO A 248 2.96 -15.11 -2.45
CA PRO A 248 4.09 -14.18 -2.58
C PRO A 248 3.97 -12.90 -1.74
N PHE A 249 2.87 -12.72 -1.00
CA PHE A 249 2.65 -11.54 -0.19
C PHE A 249 3.53 -11.54 1.06
N LYS A 250 3.84 -10.35 1.54
CA LYS A 250 4.59 -10.14 2.78
C LYS A 250 3.88 -9.14 3.65
N ARG A 251 3.80 -9.45 4.95
CA ARG A 251 3.35 -8.49 5.95
C ARG A 251 4.32 -7.33 6.05
N ARG A 252 3.81 -6.12 5.97
CA ARG A 252 4.58 -4.90 6.24
C ARG A 252 4.32 -4.39 7.65
N GLN A 253 3.07 -4.06 7.93
CA GLN A 253 2.69 -3.38 9.15
C GLN A 253 1.27 -3.80 9.56
N ILE A 254 1.01 -3.70 10.86
CA ILE A 254 -0.32 -3.85 11.44
C ILE A 254 -0.62 -2.53 12.17
N GLU A 255 -1.70 -1.85 11.78
CA GLU A 255 -2.15 -0.60 12.37
C GLU A 255 -3.52 -0.77 13.01
N THR A 256 -3.64 -0.43 14.29
CA THR A 256 -4.92 -0.49 14.99
C THR A 256 -5.72 0.79 14.68
N SER A 257 -6.79 0.67 13.88
CA SER A 257 -7.74 1.75 13.62
C SER A 257 -8.75 1.87 14.78
N SER A 258 -8.29 2.20 15.98
CA SER A 258 -9.24 2.51 17.07
C SER A 258 -9.76 3.93 16.93
N MET A 259 -11.06 4.13 16.70
CA MET A 259 -11.67 5.44 16.93
C MET A 259 -11.43 5.83 18.39
N ASN A 260 -10.90 7.03 18.63
CA ASN A 260 -10.46 7.53 19.96
C ASN A 260 -11.51 7.43 21.08
N HIS A 261 -12.79 7.24 20.73
CA HIS A 261 -13.91 7.16 21.66
C HIS A 261 -14.30 5.74 22.06
N MET A 262 -13.80 4.70 21.37
CA MET A 262 -14.16 3.31 21.67
C MET A 262 -13.14 2.68 22.60
N VAL A 263 -13.64 2.00 23.62
CA VAL A 263 -12.83 1.29 24.61
C VAL A 263 -12.21 0.03 23.98
N PHE A 264 -12.97 -0.63 23.10
CA PHE A 264 -12.56 -1.86 22.44
C PHE A 264 -12.18 -1.59 20.98
N PRO A 265 -11.05 -2.13 20.51
CA PRO A 265 -10.70 -2.12 19.09
C PRO A 265 -11.77 -2.85 18.28
N GLU A 266 -12.18 -2.27 17.15
CA GLU A 266 -13.14 -2.91 16.25
C GLU A 266 -12.45 -3.67 15.14
N GLN A 267 -11.53 -2.99 14.47
CA GLN A 267 -10.76 -3.49 13.35
C GLN A 267 -9.29 -3.17 13.52
N VAL A 268 -8.47 -3.94 12.81
CA VAL A 268 -7.03 -3.73 12.68
C VAL A 268 -6.67 -3.85 11.21
N ASN A 269 -5.93 -2.88 10.71
CA ASN A 269 -5.47 -2.81 9.34
C ASN A 269 -4.18 -3.59 9.20
N VAL A 270 -4.15 -4.56 8.30
CA VAL A 270 -2.96 -5.34 7.97
C VAL A 270 -2.49 -4.94 6.59
N ASP A 271 -1.32 -4.30 6.54
CA ASP A 271 -0.69 -3.93 5.29
C ASP A 271 0.12 -5.10 4.74
N VAL A 272 -0.20 -5.50 3.52
CA VAL A 272 0.51 -6.53 2.77
C VAL A 272 1.10 -5.95 1.51
N THR A 273 2.25 -6.47 1.11
CA THR A 273 2.98 -5.99 -0.06
C THR A 273 3.43 -7.14 -0.96
N THR A 274 3.43 -6.91 -2.27
CA THR A 274 3.95 -7.85 -3.28
C THR A 274 4.68 -7.11 -4.39
N SER A 275 5.20 -7.86 -5.36
CA SER A 275 5.82 -7.31 -6.56
C SER A 275 5.43 -8.16 -7.77
N LEU A 276 5.18 -7.50 -8.89
CA LEU A 276 4.80 -8.13 -10.15
C LEU A 276 5.79 -7.75 -11.25
N ASN A 277 5.88 -8.60 -12.26
CA ASN A 277 6.65 -8.34 -13.48
C ASN A 277 6.02 -9.10 -14.66
N LEU A 278 6.62 -9.00 -15.84
CA LEU A 278 6.08 -9.68 -17.03
C LEU A 278 6.12 -11.22 -16.97
N GLU A 279 6.97 -11.80 -16.11
CA GLU A 279 7.03 -13.24 -15.87
C GLU A 279 6.02 -13.67 -14.78
N THR A 280 5.96 -12.91 -13.69
CA THR A 280 5.01 -13.07 -12.57
C THR A 280 3.94 -11.99 -12.69
N GLN A 281 3.00 -12.23 -13.60
CA GLN A 281 1.97 -11.27 -13.98
C GLN A 281 0.85 -11.16 -12.94
N ALA A 282 0.67 -12.18 -12.11
CA ALA A 282 -0.31 -12.22 -11.05
C ALA A 282 0.27 -12.87 -9.79
N ALA A 283 -0.27 -12.45 -8.65
CA ALA A 283 0.02 -12.93 -7.32
C ALA A 283 -1.31 -13.22 -6.61
N GLU A 284 -1.44 -14.42 -6.09
CA GLU A 284 -2.60 -14.87 -5.31
C GLU A 284 -2.11 -15.44 -3.98
N GLY A 285 -2.88 -15.27 -2.92
CA GLY A 285 -2.53 -15.73 -1.59
C GLY A 285 -3.65 -15.51 -0.59
N GLU A 286 -3.43 -15.98 0.63
CA GLU A 286 -4.39 -15.91 1.72
C GLU A 286 -3.78 -15.17 2.92
N LEU A 287 -4.54 -14.27 3.52
CA LEU A 287 -4.32 -13.83 4.90
C LEU A 287 -5.24 -14.64 5.80
N SER A 288 -4.66 -15.30 6.79
CA SER A 288 -5.37 -16.10 7.79
C SER A 288 -5.24 -15.46 9.16
N PHE A 289 -6.38 -15.23 9.83
CA PHE A 289 -6.47 -14.74 11.20
C PHE A 289 -7.01 -15.82 12.13
N GLU A 290 -6.16 -16.30 13.04
CA GLU A 290 -6.46 -17.34 14.04
C GLU A 290 -7.33 -16.77 15.17
N LYS A 291 -8.60 -16.56 14.86
CA LYS A 291 -9.56 -15.83 15.70
C LYS A 291 -9.82 -16.49 17.05
N ASN A 292 -9.93 -17.82 17.08
CA ASN A 292 -10.14 -18.56 18.33
C ASN A 292 -8.91 -18.45 19.24
N ASP A 293 -7.73 -18.71 18.70
CA ASP A 293 -6.47 -18.64 19.46
C ASP A 293 -6.22 -17.22 20.00
N TYR A 294 -6.53 -16.19 19.20
CA TYR A 294 -6.46 -14.81 19.67
C TYR A 294 -7.48 -14.51 20.77
N THR A 295 -8.69 -15.07 20.67
CA THR A 295 -9.72 -14.95 21.72
C THR A 295 -9.27 -15.59 23.02
N ASP A 296 -8.73 -16.81 22.97
CA ASP A 296 -8.20 -17.52 24.12
C ASP A 296 -7.03 -16.77 24.78
N PHE A 297 -6.20 -16.10 23.97
CA PHE A 297 -5.15 -15.20 24.47
C PHE A 297 -5.73 -14.00 25.22
N LEU A 298 -6.73 -13.32 24.64
CA LEU A 298 -7.39 -12.19 25.28
C LEU A 298 -8.08 -12.60 26.58
N GLU A 299 -8.67 -13.80 26.64
CA GLU A 299 -9.30 -14.33 27.87
C GLU A 299 -8.27 -14.45 29.00
N LYS A 300 -7.12 -15.06 28.72
CA LYS A 300 -6.02 -15.20 29.70
C LYS A 300 -5.52 -13.85 30.20
N GLU A 301 -5.24 -12.92 29.29
CA GLU A 301 -4.77 -11.57 29.66
C GLU A 301 -5.82 -10.78 30.45
N CYS A 302 -7.12 -11.03 30.23
CA CYS A 302 -8.19 -10.37 30.97
C CYS A 302 -8.51 -11.02 32.32
N GLU A 303 -8.29 -12.32 32.48
CA GLU A 303 -8.45 -13.02 33.77
C GLU A 303 -7.48 -12.49 34.82
N ASP A 304 -6.25 -12.16 34.43
CA ASP A 304 -5.21 -11.61 35.32
C ASP A 304 -5.53 -10.20 35.86
N LEU A 305 -6.56 -9.54 35.31
CA LEU A 305 -6.97 -8.18 35.72
C LEU A 305 -8.01 -8.17 36.85
N LEU A 306 -8.62 -9.33 37.15
CA LEU A 306 -9.68 -9.51 38.14
C LEU A 306 -9.12 -9.90 39.52
#